data_AF-A0A2E3F0A2-F1
#
_entry.id   AF-A0A2E3F0A2-F1
#
_cell.length_a   1.000
_cell.length_b   1.000
_cell.length_c   1.000
_cell.angle_alpha   90.00
_cell.angle_beta   90.00
_cell.angle_gamma   90.00
#
_symmetry.space_group_name_H-M   'P 1'
#
loop_
_entity.id
_entity.type
_entity.pdbx_description
1 polymer ?
#
loop_
_entity_poly.entity_id
_entity_poly.type
_entity_poly.pdbx_seq_one_letter_code
_entity_poly.pdbx_strand_id
1 'polypeptide(L)'
;MSEMVEGARTTEVKDNVWRKEKGSFPKWQLVSTHICRRSFATNHYGKLPTPVLMAVTGHTTEKMFLNYIGKTAKDNANVLNDFWQNQQLKRDKKAILKPVKTGTN
;
A
#
# COMPACT_ATOMS: atom_id res chain seq x y z
N MET A 1 12.04 17.72 -21.85
CA MET A 1 11.58 16.69 -22.80
C MET A 1 10.70 15.70 -22.05
N SER A 2 9.51 15.38 -22.55
CA SER A 2 8.65 14.35 -21.95
C SER A 2 9.17 12.96 -22.33
N GLU A 3 9.36 12.09 -21.33
CA GLU A 3 9.72 10.68 -21.51
C GLU A 3 8.63 9.95 -22.31
N MET A 4 9.00 9.30 -23.41
CA MET A 4 8.12 8.44 -24.22
C MET A 4 8.17 7.02 -23.67
N VAL A 5 7.01 6.41 -23.44
CA VAL A 5 6.93 5.03 -22.93
C VAL A 5 5.85 4.25 -23.69
N GLU A 6 6.07 2.94 -23.83
CA GLU A 6 5.09 2.02 -24.41
C GLU A 6 3.88 1.87 -23.49
N GLY A 7 2.69 2.00 -24.06
CA GLY A 7 1.45 1.87 -23.29
C GLY A 7 0.21 1.80 -24.17
N ALA A 8 -0.94 1.96 -23.54
CA ALA A 8 -2.20 2.06 -24.23
C ALA A 8 -3.06 3.16 -23.62
N ARG A 9 -3.60 4.04 -24.46
CA ARG A 9 -4.60 5.05 -24.06
C ARG A 9 -5.94 4.75 -24.74
N THR A 10 -7.02 5.27 -24.17
CA THR A 10 -8.34 5.17 -24.78
C THR A 10 -8.53 6.35 -25.73
N THR A 11 -8.80 6.07 -27.00
CA THR A 11 -9.07 7.07 -28.03
C THR A 11 -10.48 6.84 -28.58
N GLU A 12 -11.19 7.93 -28.86
CA GLU A 12 -12.47 7.87 -29.56
C GLU A 12 -12.21 7.62 -31.05
N VAL A 13 -12.74 6.52 -31.59
CA VAL A 13 -12.52 6.10 -32.98
C VAL A 13 -13.67 6.55 -33.89
N LYS A 14 -14.88 6.62 -33.31
CA LYS A 14 -16.12 7.13 -33.90
C LYS A 14 -17.00 7.67 -32.77
N ASP A 15 -18.05 8.43 -33.09
CA ASP A 15 -18.98 8.97 -32.09
C ASP A 15 -19.40 7.91 -31.06
N ASN A 16 -19.06 8.13 -29.80
CA ASN A 16 -19.33 7.24 -28.66
C ASN A 16 -18.68 5.84 -28.74
N VAL A 17 -17.71 5.63 -29.63
CA VAL A 17 -16.97 4.36 -29.75
C VAL A 17 -15.53 4.55 -29.31
N TRP A 18 -15.25 4.11 -28.09
CA TRP A 18 -13.93 4.20 -27.46
C TRP A 18 -13.15 2.88 -27.62
N ARG A 19 -11.90 2.97 -28.06
CA ARG A 19 -11.00 1.80 -28.18
C ARG A 19 -9.65 2.07 -27.56
N LYS A 20 -8.96 1.01 -27.16
CA LYS A 20 -7.58 1.11 -26.68
C LYS A 20 -6.63 1.12 -27.88
N GLU A 21 -5.83 2.16 -27.96
CA GLU A 21 -4.75 2.32 -28.92
C GLU A 21 -3.43 2.04 -28.20
N LYS A 22 -2.65 1.06 -28.71
CA LYS A 22 -1.32 0.73 -28.17
C LYS A 22 -0.25 1.49 -28.96
N GLY A 23 0.78 1.96 -28.27
CA GLY A 23 1.94 2.58 -28.89
C GLY A 23 2.79 3.35 -27.89
N SER A 24 3.75 4.11 -28.41
CA SER A 24 4.61 4.98 -27.63
C SER A 24 3.95 6.33 -27.41
N PHE A 25 3.74 6.71 -26.15
CA PHE A 25 3.15 8.00 -25.78
C PHE A 25 3.99 8.70 -24.73
N PRO A 26 3.92 10.04 -24.64
CA PRO A 26 4.46 10.75 -23.49
C PRO A 26 3.84 10.18 -22.20
N LYS A 27 4.68 9.85 -21.21
CA LYS A 27 4.26 9.18 -19.97
C LYS A 27 3.06 9.83 -19.28
N TRP A 28 3.00 11.16 -19.27
CA TRP A 28 1.91 11.92 -18.68
C TRP A 28 0.55 11.67 -19.33
N GLN A 29 0.50 11.27 -20.61
CA GLN A 29 -0.74 10.90 -21.31
C GLN A 29 -1.28 9.53 -20.89
N LEU A 30 -0.43 8.69 -20.30
CA LEU A 30 -0.80 7.35 -19.83
C LEU A 30 -1.20 7.34 -18.35
N VAL A 31 -0.97 8.45 -17.63
CA VAL A 31 -1.38 8.59 -16.24
C VAL A 31 -2.89 8.80 -16.17
N SER A 32 -3.58 7.88 -15.48
CA SER A 32 -5.02 7.94 -15.27
C SER A 32 -5.36 8.12 -13.79
N THR A 33 -6.59 8.53 -13.50
CA THR A 33 -7.12 8.63 -12.12
C THR A 33 -6.96 7.32 -11.35
N HIS A 34 -7.09 6.18 -12.02
CA HIS A 34 -6.90 4.86 -11.40
C HIS A 34 -5.48 4.68 -10.87
N ILE A 35 -4.46 5.14 -11.60
CA ILE A 35 -3.05 5.07 -11.18
C ILE A 35 -2.85 5.94 -9.94
N CYS A 36 -3.29 7.21 -9.99
CA CYS A 36 -3.14 8.14 -8.88
C CYS A 36 -3.78 7.60 -7.59
N ARG A 37 -5.01 7.09 -7.69
CA ARG A 37 -5.74 6.52 -6.55
C ARG A 37 -5.03 5.28 -5.98
N ARG A 38 -4.49 4.42 -6.85
CA ARG A 38 -3.76 3.22 -6.43
C ARG A 38 -2.45 3.59 -5.73
N SER A 39 -1.68 4.49 -6.32
CA SER A 39 -0.44 5.01 -5.75
C SER A 39 -0.69 5.67 -4.39
N PHE A 40 -1.76 6.47 -4.27
CA PHE A 40 -2.16 7.06 -3.00
C PHE A 40 -2.39 6.00 -1.92
N ALA A 41 -3.21 4.98 -2.21
CA ALA A 41 -3.51 3.91 -1.26
C ALA A 41 -2.28 3.11 -0.86
N THR A 42 -1.45 2.70 -1.82
CA THR A 42 -0.22 1.92 -1.54
C THR A 42 0.78 2.71 -0.70
N ASN A 43 0.97 4.01 -0.96
CA ASN A 43 1.95 4.85 -0.25
C ASN A 43 1.56 5.17 1.20
N HIS A 44 0.26 5.14 1.50
CA HIS A 44 -0.29 5.46 2.82
C HIS A 44 -0.78 4.24 3.60
N TYR A 45 -0.77 3.05 2.99
CA TYR A 45 -1.09 1.81 3.68
C TYR A 45 -0.13 1.58 4.86
N GLY A 46 -0.70 1.33 6.04
CA GLY A 46 0.05 1.21 7.30
C GLY A 46 0.43 2.54 7.97
N LYS A 47 0.19 3.69 7.31
CA LYS A 47 0.33 5.04 7.91
C LYS A 47 -1.03 5.63 8.29
N LEU A 48 -2.03 5.42 7.43
CA LEU A 48 -3.41 5.80 7.68
C LEU A 48 -4.26 4.58 8.05
N PRO A 49 -5.36 4.77 8.81
CA PRO A 49 -6.30 3.68 9.07
C PRO A 49 -6.86 3.11 7.76
N THR A 50 -6.83 1.79 7.62
CA THR A 50 -7.36 1.06 6.46
C THR A 50 -8.80 1.48 6.09
N PRO A 51 -9.74 1.69 7.04
CA PRO A 51 -11.09 2.14 6.70
C PRO A 51 -11.13 3.48 5.96
N VAL A 52 -10.22 4.40 6.28
CA VAL A 52 -10.14 5.72 5.60
C VAL A 52 -9.66 5.55 4.16
N LEU A 53 -8.62 4.73 3.96
CA LEU A 53 -8.13 4.41 2.61
C LEU A 53 -9.19 3.71 1.77
N MET A 54 -9.94 2.79 2.36
CA MET A 54 -11.05 2.10 1.70
C MET A 54 -12.17 3.06 1.29
N ALA A 55 -12.55 3.99 2.17
CA ALA A 55 -13.56 5.02 1.86
C ALA A 55 -13.12 5.92 0.69
N VAL A 56 -11.87 6.40 0.70
CA VAL A 56 -11.32 7.23 -0.38
C VAL A 56 -11.21 6.46 -1.70
N THR A 57 -10.88 5.17 -1.63
CA THR A 57 -10.69 4.35 -2.83
C THR A 57 -11.93 3.63 -3.35
N GLY A 58 -13.04 3.70 -2.60
CA GLY A 58 -14.32 3.09 -2.97
C GLY A 58 -14.37 1.56 -2.83
N HIS A 59 -13.63 0.99 -1.86
CA HIS A 59 -13.64 -0.46 -1.63
C HIS A 59 -14.51 -0.81 -0.42
N THR A 60 -15.49 -1.71 -0.63
CA THR A 60 -16.42 -2.15 0.41
C THR A 60 -15.81 -3.18 1.36
N THR A 61 -14.95 -4.06 0.84
CA THR A 61 -14.31 -5.13 1.62
C THR A 61 -12.81 -4.95 1.68
N GLU A 62 -12.22 -5.33 2.81
CA GLU A 62 -10.77 -5.26 3.00
C GLU A 62 -10.04 -6.17 2.01
N LYS A 63 -10.58 -7.36 1.71
CA LYS A 63 -10.02 -8.26 0.70
C LYS A 63 -9.89 -7.59 -0.67
N MET A 64 -10.91 -6.87 -1.12
CA MET A 64 -10.85 -6.12 -2.39
C MET A 64 -9.77 -5.03 -2.35
N PHE A 65 -9.70 -4.30 -1.24
CA PHE A 65 -8.71 -3.25 -1.06
C PHE A 65 -7.28 -3.80 -1.05
N LEU A 66 -7.01 -4.89 -0.31
CA LEU A 66 -5.70 -5.55 -0.27
C LEU A 66 -5.28 -6.05 -1.65
N ASN A 67 -6.21 -6.67 -2.40
CA ASN A 67 -5.97 -7.07 -3.78
C ASN A 67 -5.65 -5.86 -4.67
N TYR A 68 -6.39 -4.75 -4.51
CA TYR A 68 -6.18 -3.50 -5.24
C TYR A 68 -4.77 -2.94 -5.03
N ILE A 69 -4.28 -2.90 -3.78
CA ILE A 69 -2.91 -2.43 -3.47
C ILE A 69 -1.83 -3.51 -3.64
N GLY A 70 -2.21 -4.72 -4.07
CA GLY A 70 -1.28 -5.82 -4.35
C GLY A 70 -0.68 -6.50 -3.12
N LYS A 71 -1.39 -6.49 -1.98
CA LYS A 71 -0.95 -7.19 -0.76
C LYS A 71 -1.29 -8.67 -0.84
N THR A 72 -0.28 -9.51 -0.62
CA THR A 72 -0.38 -10.96 -0.67
C THR A 72 -0.47 -11.56 0.73
N ALA A 73 -0.93 -12.82 0.83
CA ALA A 73 -0.89 -13.56 2.09
C ALA A 73 0.54 -13.69 2.65
N LYS A 74 1.55 -13.77 1.78
CA LYS A 74 2.97 -13.80 2.17
C LYS A 74 3.40 -12.50 2.84
N ASP A 75 2.94 -11.35 2.33
CA ASP A 75 3.24 -10.06 2.95
C ASP A 75 2.67 -9.98 4.36
N ASN A 76 1.45 -10.49 4.57
CA ASN A 76 0.82 -10.52 5.89
C ASN A 76 1.58 -11.43 6.86
N ALA A 77 2.10 -12.57 6.39
CA ALA A 77 2.92 -13.46 7.21
C ALA A 77 4.23 -12.79 7.66
N ASN A 78 4.88 -12.03 6.78
CA ASN A 78 6.08 -11.26 7.13
C ASN A 78 5.77 -10.20 8.20
N VAL A 79 4.68 -9.44 8.03
CA VAL A 79 4.24 -8.44 9.03
C VAL A 79 3.96 -9.07 10.38
N LEU A 80 3.34 -10.26 10.40
CA LEU A 80 3.09 -11.00 11.64
C LEU A 80 4.39 -11.44 12.30
N ASN A 81 5.34 -11.97 11.54
CA ASN A 81 6.66 -12.36 12.03
C ASN A 81 7.39 -11.16 12.66
N ASP A 82 7.45 -10.03 11.95
CA ASP A 82 8.08 -8.80 12.42
C ASP A 82 7.42 -8.29 13.70
N PHE A 83 6.09 -8.37 13.79
CA PHE A 83 5.36 -8.01 15.00
C PHE A 83 5.83 -8.85 16.20
N TRP A 84 5.88 -10.18 16.07
CA TRP A 84 6.30 -11.06 17.16
C TRP A 84 7.76 -10.88 17.56
N GLN A 85 8.66 -10.71 16.60
CA GLN A 85 10.07 -10.41 16.88
C GLN A 85 10.20 -9.12 17.68
N ASN A 86 9.47 -8.07 17.29
CA ASN A 86 9.46 -6.80 18.02
C ASN A 86 8.90 -6.94 19.44
N GLN A 87 7.89 -7.79 19.66
CA GLN A 87 7.38 -8.08 21.00
C GLN A 87 8.42 -8.80 21.87
N GLN A 88 9.15 -9.78 21.31
CA GLN A 88 10.22 -10.49 22.01
C GLN A 88 11.34 -9.53 22.42
N LEU A 89 11.82 -8.69 21.48
CA LEU A 89 12.84 -7.67 21.75
C LEU A 89 12.42 -6.71 22.87
N LYS A 90 11.16 -6.28 22.89
CA LYS A 90 10.63 -5.42 23.98
C LYS A 90 10.62 -6.15 25.32
N ARG A 91 10.29 -7.43 25.34
CA ARG A 91 10.30 -8.27 26.55
C ARG A 91 11.72 -8.44 27.08
N ASP A 92 12.68 -8.74 26.20
CA ASP A 92 14.06 -9.00 26.57
C ASP A 92 14.76 -7.72 27.05
N LYS A 93 14.47 -6.56 26.45
CA LYS A 93 14.92 -5.24 26.94
C LYS A 93 14.37 -4.89 28.32
N LYS A 94 13.15 -5.33 28.66
CA LYS A 94 12.50 -5.05 29.95
C LYS A 94 13.04 -5.93 31.09
N ALA A 95 13.72 -7.04 30.78
CA ALA A 95 14.12 -8.05 31.78
C ALA A 95 15.32 -7.65 32.66
N ILE A 96 16.02 -6.55 32.40
CA ILE A 96 17.10 -6.04 33.27
C ILE A 96 16.51 -5.17 34.39
N LEU A 97 15.74 -5.76 35.29
CA LEU A 97 15.39 -5.12 36.56
C LEU A 97 16.37 -5.63 37.62
N LYS A 98 17.33 -4.79 38.02
CA LYS A 98 18.18 -5.11 39.18
C LYS A 98 17.28 -5.09 40.41
N PRO A 99 17.19 -6.17 41.21
CA PRO A 99 16.50 -6.10 42.48
C PRO A 99 17.24 -5.09 43.37
N VAL A 100 16.57 -3.98 43.70
CA VAL A 100 17.05 -3.05 44.71
C VAL A 100 16.87 -3.76 46.05
N LYS A 101 17.96 -4.21 46.65
CA LYS A 101 17.95 -4.65 48.06
C LYS A 101 17.78 -3.41 48.91
N THR A 102 16.54 -3.02 49.22
CA THR A 102 16.29 -2.09 50.31
C THR A 102 16.48 -2.86 51.61
N GLY A 103 17.70 -2.82 52.14
CA GLY A 103 17.96 -3.23 53.51
C GLY A 103 17.43 -2.16 54.45
N THR A 104 16.55 -2.55 55.36
CA THR A 104 16.25 -1.75 56.55
C THR A 104 16.46 -2.64 57.77
N ASN A 105 17.32 -2.12 58.65
CA ASN A 105 17.76 -2.67 59.93
C ASN A 105 16.61 -2.81 60.93
#